data_AF-A0A959A4W6-F1
#
_entry.id   AF-A0A959A4W6-F1
#
_cell.length_a   1.000
_cell.length_b   1.000
_cell.length_c   1.000
_cell.angle_alpha   90.00
_cell.angle_beta   90.00
_cell.angle_gamma   90.00
#
_symmetry.space_group_name_H-M   'P 1'
#
loop_
_entity.id
_entity.type
_entity.pdbx_description
1 polymer ?
#
loop_
_entity_poly.entity_id
_entity_poly.type
_entity_poly.pdbx_seq_one_letter_code
_entity_poly.pdbx_strand_id
1 'polypeptide(L)'
;HLIAQKADGALRDALSIFDLIVTFSADGSITYANTVSNLHILDYDTYFEVTDHLVNQKRSEALLLFDEVLKNGFDGHEFIVGLSNHFRNLMMCKDNATATLLDVSPSVQTKYAEQANTASLSFLMNGLNLLSRCDFEYKTHKNQRLHVEIALMKLAHLNAAIKLAQVEGSHEKK
;
A
#
# COMPACT_ATOMS: atom_id res chain seq x y z
N HIS A 1 -6.02 -12.20 13.82
CA HIS A 1 -5.19 -11.04 13.39
C HIS A 1 -5.98 -10.09 12.50
N LEU A 2 -6.45 -10.49 11.31
CA LEU A 2 -7.11 -9.58 10.35
C LEU A 2 -8.28 -8.76 10.94
N ILE A 3 -9.16 -9.43 11.69
CA ILE A 3 -10.31 -8.79 12.36
C ILE A 3 -9.88 -7.75 13.39
N ALA A 4 -8.85 -8.06 14.19
CA ALA A 4 -8.31 -7.15 15.20
C ALA A 4 -7.62 -5.92 14.58
N GLN A 5 -7.03 -6.11 13.39
CA GLN A 5 -6.36 -5.05 12.62
C GLN A 5 -7.36 -4.09 11.97
N LYS A 6 -8.51 -4.58 11.49
CA LYS A 6 -9.61 -3.73 10.98
C LYS A 6 -10.38 -3.03 12.12
N ALA A 7 -10.47 -3.67 13.28
CA ALA A 7 -11.15 -3.13 14.47
C ALA A 7 -10.30 -2.17 15.32
N ASP A 8 -9.10 -1.81 14.87
CA ASP A 8 -8.17 -0.89 15.56
C ASP A 8 -7.94 -1.22 17.04
N GLY A 9 -8.00 -2.51 17.41
CA GLY A 9 -7.83 -2.99 18.79
C GLY A 9 -9.06 -2.83 19.71
N ALA A 10 -10.18 -2.29 19.24
CA ALA A 10 -11.43 -2.26 20.02
C ALA A 10 -12.11 -3.64 20.00
N LEU A 11 -12.01 -4.37 21.12
CA LEU A 11 -12.53 -5.74 21.28
C LEU A 11 -14.02 -5.90 20.90
N ARG A 12 -14.81 -4.82 21.02
CA ARG A 12 -16.25 -4.78 20.73
C ARG A 12 -16.57 -4.71 19.24
N ASP A 13 -15.72 -4.05 18.45
CA ASP A 13 -15.88 -3.94 17.00
C ASP A 13 -15.35 -5.21 16.31
N ALA A 14 -14.30 -5.83 16.87
CA ALA A 14 -13.80 -7.12 16.42
C ALA A 14 -14.86 -8.24 16.53
N LEU A 15 -15.71 -8.22 17.57
CA LEU A 15 -16.79 -9.20 17.74
C LEU A 15 -17.93 -8.99 16.72
N SER A 16 -18.31 -7.73 16.47
CA SER A 16 -19.35 -7.40 15.49
C SER A 16 -18.93 -7.76 14.06
N ILE A 17 -17.66 -7.53 13.75
CA ILE A 17 -17.04 -7.92 12.48
C ILE A 17 -16.94 -9.45 12.35
N PHE A 18 -16.61 -10.16 13.42
CA PHE A 18 -16.59 -11.62 13.45
C PHE A 18 -17.99 -12.21 13.18
N ASP A 19 -19.02 -11.69 13.86
CA ASP A 19 -20.41 -12.12 13.66
C ASP A 19 -20.90 -11.87 12.22
N LEU A 20 -20.46 -10.77 11.61
CA LEU A 20 -20.74 -10.47 10.19
C LEU A 20 -20.12 -11.54 9.27
N ILE A 21 -18.83 -11.84 9.43
CA ILE A 21 -18.12 -12.84 8.60
C ILE A 21 -18.73 -14.23 8.74
N VAL A 22 -19.14 -14.63 9.95
CA VAL A 22 -19.81 -15.90 10.21
C VAL A 22 -21.17 -15.97 9.52
N THR A 23 -21.94 -14.87 9.55
CA THR A 23 -23.26 -14.81 8.91
C THR A 23 -23.19 -14.88 7.38
N PHE A 24 -22.14 -14.31 6.78
CA PHE A 24 -21.93 -14.29 5.32
C PHE A 24 -21.11 -15.48 4.78
N SER A 25 -20.63 -16.38 5.65
CA SER A 25 -19.96 -17.62 5.24
C SER A 25 -20.99 -18.73 5.09
N ALA A 26 -21.38 -19.06 3.85
CA ALA A 26 -22.43 -20.03 3.52
C ALA A 26 -22.27 -21.42 4.19
N ASP A 27 -21.03 -21.79 4.57
CA ASP A 27 -20.68 -23.14 5.03
C ASP A 27 -20.20 -23.15 6.51
N GLY A 28 -20.23 -22.01 7.20
CA GLY A 28 -19.71 -21.88 8.57
C GLY A 28 -18.17 -21.98 8.70
N SER A 29 -17.44 -22.20 7.60
CA SER A 29 -15.98 -22.21 7.58
C SER A 29 -15.40 -20.82 7.30
N ILE A 30 -14.67 -20.27 8.27
CA ILE A 30 -13.96 -19.00 8.13
C ILE A 30 -12.62 -19.28 7.42
N THR A 31 -12.57 -19.05 6.11
CA THR A 31 -11.30 -19.08 5.35
C THR A 31 -10.69 -17.69 5.27
N TYR A 32 -9.36 -17.61 5.10
CA TYR A 32 -8.66 -16.32 4.94
C TYR A 32 -9.24 -15.50 3.79
N ALA A 33 -9.51 -16.13 2.63
CA ALA A 33 -10.11 -15.48 1.47
C ALA A 33 -11.52 -14.91 1.76
N ASN A 34 -12.39 -15.70 2.41
CA ASN A 34 -13.73 -15.24 2.79
C ASN A 34 -13.66 -14.11 3.83
N THR A 35 -12.67 -14.16 4.72
CA THR A 35 -12.47 -13.13 5.75
C THR A 35 -11.99 -11.82 5.14
N VAL A 36 -11.02 -11.84 4.23
CA VAL A 36 -10.52 -10.66 3.50
C VAL A 36 -11.63 -10.00 2.68
N SER A 37 -12.39 -10.82 1.94
CA SER A 37 -13.50 -10.33 1.10
C SER A 37 -14.65 -9.74 1.93
N ASN A 38 -14.99 -10.33 3.07
CA ASN A 38 -16.06 -9.82 3.95
C ASN A 38 -15.59 -8.64 4.83
N LEU A 39 -14.29 -8.51 5.08
CA LEU A 39 -13.71 -7.40 5.84
C LEU A 39 -13.43 -6.16 5.01
N HIS A 40 -13.59 -6.25 3.69
CA HIS A 40 -13.21 -5.17 2.77
C HIS A 40 -11.76 -4.76 2.98
N ILE A 41 -10.85 -5.75 3.01
CA ILE A 41 -9.40 -5.54 3.12
C ILE A 41 -8.77 -5.83 1.76
N LEU A 42 -7.98 -4.90 1.25
CA LEU A 42 -7.18 -5.14 0.04
C LEU A 42 -6.10 -6.17 0.33
N ASP A 43 -5.89 -7.09 -0.62
CA ASP A 43 -4.86 -8.09 -0.47
C ASP A 43 -3.45 -7.49 -0.57
N TYR A 44 -2.46 -8.22 -0.07
CA TYR A 44 -1.08 -7.80 -0.17
C TYR A 44 -0.61 -7.70 -1.62
N ASP A 45 -1.11 -8.60 -2.49
CA ASP A 45 -0.66 -8.75 -3.87
C ASP A 45 -0.95 -7.49 -4.70
N THR A 46 -2.09 -6.84 -4.47
CA THR A 46 -2.43 -5.53 -5.07
C THR A 46 -1.35 -4.48 -4.76
N TYR A 47 -0.85 -4.44 -3.52
CA TYR A 47 0.18 -3.47 -3.14
C TYR A 47 1.57 -3.81 -3.68
N PHE A 48 1.89 -5.10 -3.79
CA PHE A 48 3.09 -5.54 -4.50
C PHE A 48 3.01 -5.12 -5.98
N GLU A 49 1.89 -5.42 -6.65
CA GLU A 49 1.70 -5.12 -8.08
C GLU A 49 1.74 -3.61 -8.37
N VAL A 50 1.03 -2.79 -7.59
CA VAL A 50 1.07 -1.33 -7.80
C VAL A 50 2.49 -0.79 -7.58
N THR A 51 3.21 -1.30 -6.59
CA THR A 51 4.59 -0.86 -6.31
C THR A 51 5.51 -1.19 -7.47
N ASP A 52 5.37 -2.37 -8.08
CA ASP A 52 6.13 -2.75 -9.27
C ASP A 52 5.80 -1.83 -10.46
N HIS A 53 4.53 -1.48 -10.66
CA HIS A 53 4.16 -0.49 -11.68
C HIS A 53 4.81 0.87 -11.43
N LEU A 54 4.77 1.37 -10.19
CA LEU A 54 5.32 2.66 -9.82
C LEU A 54 6.86 2.70 -9.95
N VAL A 55 7.56 1.68 -9.47
CA VAL A 55 9.03 1.58 -9.58
C VAL A 55 9.47 1.55 -11.04
N ASN A 56 8.73 0.83 -11.89
CA ASN A 56 8.99 0.71 -13.32
C ASN A 56 8.40 1.85 -14.17
N GLN A 57 7.87 2.91 -13.54
CA GLN A 57 7.28 4.08 -14.21
C GLN A 57 6.09 3.77 -15.14
N LYS A 58 5.38 2.67 -14.86
CA LYS A 58 4.18 2.21 -15.56
C LYS A 58 2.94 2.90 -15.01
N ARG A 59 2.82 4.20 -15.29
CA ARG A 59 1.74 5.05 -14.76
C ARG A 59 0.35 4.53 -15.15
N SER A 60 0.16 4.13 -16.40
CA SER A 60 -1.15 3.72 -16.92
C SER A 60 -1.67 2.49 -16.16
N GLU A 61 -0.78 1.52 -15.96
CA GLU A 61 -1.06 0.28 -15.24
C GLU A 61 -1.37 0.53 -13.77
N ALA A 62 -0.61 1.42 -13.10
CA ALA A 62 -0.93 1.84 -11.74
C ALA A 62 -2.32 2.50 -11.60
N LEU A 63 -2.73 3.31 -12.60
CA LEU A 63 -4.04 3.95 -12.61
C LEU A 63 -5.18 2.96 -12.93
N LEU A 64 -4.93 1.99 -13.81
CA LEU A 64 -5.89 0.93 -14.13
C LEU A 64 -6.13 0.02 -12.93
N LEU A 65 -5.07 -0.38 -12.23
CA LEU A 65 -5.16 -1.17 -10.99
C LEU A 65 -5.93 -0.41 -9.90
N PHE A 66 -5.69 0.90 -9.76
CA PHE A 66 -6.47 1.72 -8.82
C PHE A 66 -7.96 1.81 -9.22
N ASP A 67 -8.27 1.95 -10.51
CA ASP A 67 -9.67 1.95 -10.97
C ASP A 67 -10.36 0.59 -10.72
N GLU A 68 -9.63 -0.53 -10.85
CA GLU A 68 -10.13 -1.85 -10.48
C GLU A 68 -10.41 -1.97 -8.98
N VAL A 69 -9.50 -1.49 -8.14
CA VAL A 69 -9.69 -1.37 -6.68
C VAL A 69 -10.99 -0.63 -6.36
N LEU A 70 -11.22 0.54 -6.97
CA LEU A 70 -12.45 1.31 -6.75
C LEU A 70 -13.70 0.58 -7.27
N LYS A 71 -13.62 -0.11 -8.42
CA LYS A 71 -14.72 -0.89 -8.98
C LYS A 71 -15.10 -2.09 -8.11
N ASN A 72 -14.12 -2.66 -7.41
CA ASN A 72 -14.33 -3.71 -6.42
C ASN A 72 -14.90 -3.17 -5.08
N GLY A 73 -15.20 -1.87 -5.02
CA GLY A 73 -15.90 -1.22 -3.93
C GLY A 73 -14.99 -0.64 -2.84
N PHE A 74 -13.66 -0.76 -2.97
CA PHE A 74 -12.71 -0.23 -2.00
C PHE A 74 -12.66 1.30 -2.01
N ASP A 75 -12.37 1.88 -0.85
CA ASP A 75 -12.23 3.32 -0.72
C ASP A 75 -10.80 3.79 -1.06
N GLY A 76 -10.71 4.97 -1.69
CA GLY A 76 -9.43 5.55 -2.10
C GLY A 76 -8.52 5.91 -0.91
N HIS A 77 -9.09 6.27 0.25
CA HIS A 77 -8.33 6.54 1.47
C HIS A 77 -7.70 5.26 2.01
N GLU A 78 -8.48 4.18 2.08
CA GLU A 78 -7.99 2.86 2.50
C GLU A 78 -6.84 2.37 1.61
N PHE A 79 -6.96 2.59 0.30
CA PHE A 79 -5.89 2.30 -0.65
C PHE A 79 -4.60 3.08 -0.34
N ILE A 80 -4.67 4.40 -0.09
CA ILE A 80 -3.50 5.22 0.24
C ILE A 80 -2.85 4.81 1.56
N VAL A 81 -3.66 4.54 2.59
CA VAL A 81 -3.14 4.11 3.90
C VAL A 81 -2.45 2.75 3.79
N GLY A 82 -3.07 1.80 3.08
CA GLY A 82 -2.46 0.49 2.86
C GLY A 82 -1.18 0.55 2.02
N LEU A 83 -1.13 1.39 0.98
CA LEU A 83 0.08 1.61 0.18
C LEU A 83 1.20 2.25 1.01
N SER A 84 0.86 3.17 1.92
CA SER A 84 1.82 3.76 2.87
C SER A 84 2.41 2.71 3.80
N ASN A 85 1.56 1.85 4.37
CA ASN A 85 2.00 0.73 5.21
C ASN A 85 2.89 -0.25 4.43
N HIS A 86 2.55 -0.52 3.16
CA HIS A 86 3.34 -1.35 2.27
C HIS A 86 4.75 -0.75 2.05
N PHE A 87 4.86 0.54 1.75
CA PHE A 87 6.16 1.21 1.59
C PHE A 87 6.99 1.18 2.88
N ARG A 88 6.35 1.37 4.05
CA ARG A 88 7.00 1.21 5.35
C ARG A 88 7.58 -0.19 5.53
N ASN A 89 6.83 -1.24 5.17
CA ASN A 89 7.28 -2.62 5.29
C ASN A 89 8.45 -2.93 4.33
N LEU A 90 8.43 -2.40 3.10
CA LEU A 90 9.55 -2.50 2.17
C LEU A 90 10.81 -1.84 2.73
N MET A 91 10.69 -0.66 3.36
CA MET A 91 11.83 0.00 4.01
C MET A 91 12.39 -0.81 5.17
N MET A 92 11.53 -1.45 5.97
CA MET A 92 12.00 -2.30 7.06
C MET A 92 12.72 -3.56 6.58
N CYS A 93 12.40 -4.05 5.38
CA CYS A 93 13.13 -5.16 4.76
C CYS A 93 14.48 -4.74 4.16
N LYS A 94 14.83 -3.45 4.16
CA LYS A 94 16.17 -2.98 3.76
C LYS A 94 17.25 -3.31 4.79
N ASP A 95 16.89 -3.54 6.04
CA ASP A 95 17.80 -3.94 7.11
C ASP A 95 17.26 -5.20 7.81
N ASN A 96 18.10 -6.23 7.89
CA ASN A 96 17.78 -7.50 8.54
C ASN A 96 17.30 -7.34 9.99
N ALA A 97 17.85 -6.36 10.72
CA ALA A 97 17.43 -6.09 12.09
C ALA A 97 15.97 -5.64 12.13
N THR A 98 15.58 -4.72 11.25
CA THR A 98 14.21 -4.18 11.20
C THR A 98 13.24 -5.08 10.47
N ALA A 99 13.70 -5.99 9.62
CA ALA A 99 12.86 -6.97 8.93
C ALA A 99 12.10 -7.89 9.91
N THR A 100 12.66 -8.11 11.09
CA THR A 100 12.02 -8.88 12.18
C THR A 100 10.80 -8.18 12.80
N LEU A 101 10.62 -6.88 12.55
CA LEU A 101 9.51 -6.07 13.07
C LEU A 101 8.25 -6.13 12.19
N LEU A 102 8.27 -6.89 11.09
CA LEU A 102 7.09 -7.12 10.27
C LEU A 102 6.18 -8.16 10.93
N ASP A 103 4.96 -7.75 11.25
CA ASP A 103 3.90 -8.65 11.71
C ASP A 103 3.14 -9.25 10.52
N VAL A 104 3.83 -10.10 9.75
CA VAL A 104 3.28 -10.78 8.56
C VAL A 104 3.72 -12.24 8.51
N SER A 105 3.04 -13.06 7.71
CA SER A 105 3.46 -14.46 7.53
C SER A 105 4.85 -14.57 6.90
N PRO A 106 5.61 -15.66 7.16
CA PRO A 106 6.93 -15.85 6.54
C PRO A 106 6.91 -15.77 5.00
N SER A 107 5.86 -16.30 4.36
CA SER A 107 5.70 -16.24 2.90
C SER A 107 5.58 -14.79 2.37
N VAL A 108 4.87 -13.94 3.11
CA VAL A 108 4.70 -12.52 2.76
C VAL A 108 5.97 -11.73 3.09
N GLN A 109 6.67 -12.09 4.18
CA GLN A 109 7.97 -11.50 4.51
C GLN A 109 9.00 -11.74 3.41
N THR A 110 9.03 -12.94 2.80
CA THR A 110 9.89 -13.24 1.65
C THR A 110 9.56 -12.33 0.45
N LYS A 111 8.26 -12.19 0.10
CA LYS A 111 7.85 -11.26 -0.97
C LYS A 111 8.29 -9.82 -0.71
N TYR A 112 8.15 -9.34 0.53
CA TYR A 112 8.64 -8.02 0.92
C TYR A 112 10.15 -7.88 0.78
N ALA A 113 10.93 -8.88 1.19
CA ALA A 113 12.38 -8.87 1.04
C ALA A 113 12.81 -8.84 -0.43
N GLU A 114 12.11 -9.58 -1.30
CA GLU A 114 12.37 -9.60 -2.74
C GLU A 114 12.08 -8.23 -3.39
N GLN A 115 10.89 -7.68 -3.20
CA GLN A 115 10.53 -6.38 -3.78
C GLN A 115 11.33 -5.22 -3.15
N ALA A 116 11.73 -5.34 -1.88
CA ALA A 116 12.61 -4.35 -1.27
C ALA A 116 13.94 -4.21 -2.04
N ASN A 117 14.41 -5.23 -2.78
CA ASN A 117 15.61 -5.09 -3.60
C ASN A 117 15.41 -4.22 -4.85
N THR A 118 14.20 -4.17 -5.40
CA THR A 118 13.91 -3.41 -6.64
C THR A 118 13.50 -1.96 -6.35
N ALA A 119 12.92 -1.69 -5.19
CA ALA A 119 12.56 -0.34 -4.76
C ALA A 119 13.71 0.36 -4.01
N SER A 120 14.29 1.44 -4.55
CA SER A 120 15.38 2.16 -3.88
C SER A 120 14.91 2.83 -2.57
N LEU A 121 15.81 3.00 -1.59
CA LEU A 121 15.47 3.70 -0.34
C LEU A 121 15.00 5.14 -0.60
N SER A 122 15.64 5.83 -1.55
CA SER A 122 15.24 7.19 -1.96
C SER A 122 13.83 7.22 -2.54
N PHE A 123 13.47 6.24 -3.37
CA PHE A 123 12.10 6.11 -3.90
C PHE A 123 11.09 5.89 -2.77
N LEU A 124 11.36 4.94 -1.86
CA LEU A 124 10.45 4.61 -0.76
C LEU A 124 10.23 5.79 0.18
N MET A 125 11.29 6.49 0.58
CA MET A 125 11.21 7.65 1.47
C MET A 125 10.44 8.82 0.84
N ASN A 126 10.77 9.18 -0.40
CA ASN A 126 10.05 10.26 -1.10
C ASN A 126 8.60 9.86 -1.42
N GLY A 127 8.37 8.58 -1.72
CA GLY A 127 7.05 8.06 -1.96
C GLY A 127 6.17 8.10 -0.72
N LEU A 128 6.71 7.75 0.46
CA LEU A 128 6.00 7.91 1.73
C LEU A 128 5.63 9.35 2.04
N ASN A 129 6.51 10.30 1.74
CA ASN A 129 6.17 11.71 1.90
C ASN A 129 4.99 12.13 1.01
N LEU A 130 4.96 11.67 -0.25
CA LEU A 130 3.85 11.92 -1.16
C LEU A 130 2.54 11.28 -0.66
N LEU A 131 2.61 10.03 -0.21
CA LEU A 131 1.44 9.29 0.29
C LEU A 131 0.91 9.88 1.60
N SER A 132 1.81 10.23 2.54
CA SER A 132 1.43 10.89 3.80
C SER A 132 0.77 12.26 3.55
N ARG A 133 1.26 13.02 2.55
CA ARG A 133 0.59 14.26 2.16
C ARG A 133 -0.78 14.00 1.55
N CYS A 134 -0.88 12.98 0.70
CA CYS A 134 -2.14 12.58 0.07
C CYS A 134 -3.19 12.16 1.10
N ASP A 135 -2.77 11.37 2.10
CA ASP A 135 -3.59 10.93 3.24
C ASP A 135 -4.10 12.15 4.03
N PHE A 136 -3.18 13.01 4.48
CA PHE A 136 -3.50 14.19 5.27
C PHE A 136 -4.52 15.12 4.58
N GLU A 137 -4.38 15.33 3.27
CA GLU A 137 -5.27 16.21 2.52
C GLU A 137 -6.54 15.52 2.00
N TYR A 138 -6.62 14.19 2.02
CA TYR A 138 -7.66 13.40 1.34
C TYR A 138 -9.08 13.90 1.64
N LYS A 139 -9.42 14.04 2.92
CA LYS A 139 -10.76 14.47 3.36
C LYS A 139 -11.10 15.92 2.98
N THR A 140 -10.09 16.75 2.72
CA THR A 140 -10.27 18.17 2.40
C THR A 140 -10.44 18.43 0.90
N HIS A 141 -10.00 17.49 0.05
CA HIS A 141 -10.13 17.62 -1.40
C HIS A 141 -11.54 17.31 -1.87
N LYS A 142 -12.10 18.18 -2.72
CA LYS A 142 -13.43 17.97 -3.32
C LYS A 142 -13.46 16.77 -4.27
N ASN A 143 -12.35 16.51 -4.96
CA ASN A 143 -12.21 15.36 -5.86
C ASN A 143 -11.12 14.43 -5.33
N GLN A 144 -11.53 13.54 -4.43
CA GLN A 144 -10.65 12.60 -3.73
C GLN A 144 -10.01 11.59 -4.69
N ARG A 145 -10.78 11.08 -5.65
CA ARG A 145 -10.27 10.18 -6.69
C ARG A 145 -9.13 10.83 -7.48
N LEU A 146 -9.34 12.05 -7.99
CA LEU A 146 -8.31 12.78 -8.72
C LEU A 146 -7.08 13.04 -7.84
N HIS A 147 -7.27 13.30 -6.55
CA HIS A 147 -6.17 13.52 -5.62
C HIS A 147 -5.25 12.27 -5.52
N VAL A 148 -5.85 11.09 -5.38
CA VAL A 148 -5.12 9.81 -5.39
C VAL A 148 -4.45 9.55 -6.74
N GLU A 149 -5.16 9.78 -7.84
CA GLU A 149 -4.60 9.61 -9.19
C GLU A 149 -3.36 10.50 -9.39
N ILE A 150 -3.39 11.76 -8.95
CA ILE A 150 -2.23 12.67 -9.01
C ILE A 150 -1.06 12.14 -8.17
N ALA A 151 -1.33 11.60 -6.97
CA ALA A 151 -0.29 11.00 -6.13
C ALA A 151 0.38 9.81 -6.86
N LEU A 152 -0.41 8.92 -7.46
CA LEU A 152 0.10 7.78 -8.23
C LEU A 152 0.91 8.22 -9.46
N MET A 153 0.47 9.24 -10.18
CA MET A 153 1.24 9.81 -11.30
C MET A 153 2.60 10.35 -10.85
N LYS A 154 2.63 11.08 -9.73
CA LYS A 154 3.87 11.62 -9.15
C LYS A 154 4.80 10.49 -8.71
N LEU A 155 4.26 9.46 -8.06
CA LEU A 155 5.03 8.27 -7.66
C LEU A 155 5.63 7.55 -8.86
N ALA A 156 4.86 7.34 -9.94
CA ALA A 156 5.36 6.70 -11.15
C ALA A 156 6.49 7.50 -11.83
N HIS A 157 6.50 8.84 -11.70
CA HIS A 157 7.56 9.69 -12.23
C HIS A 157 8.75 9.88 -11.27
N LEU A 158 8.63 9.43 -10.02
CA LEU A 158 9.57 9.76 -8.95
C LEU A 158 11.00 9.31 -9.24
N ASN A 159 11.18 8.11 -9.81
CA ASN A 159 12.50 7.60 -10.19
C ASN A 159 13.17 8.44 -11.28
N ALA A 160 12.41 9.02 -12.21
CA ALA A 160 12.95 9.92 -13.23
C ALA A 160 13.39 11.25 -12.59
N ALA A 161 12.56 11.80 -11.70
CA ALA A 161 12.89 13.04 -10.97
C ALA A 161 14.13 12.89 -10.08
N ILE A 162 14.27 11.77 -9.37
CA ILE A 162 15.46 11.48 -8.54
C ILE A 162 16.72 11.41 -9.40
N LYS A 163 16.66 10.71 -10.54
CA LYS A 163 17.79 10.62 -11.48
C LYS A 163 18.22 11.99 -12.00
N LEU A 164 17.26 12.85 -12.37
CA LEU A 164 17.54 14.20 -12.84
C LEU A 164 18.28 15.03 -11.77
N ALA A 165 17.79 15.02 -10.53
CA ALA A 165 18.41 15.74 -9.42
C ALA A 165 19.85 15.26 -9.10
N GLN A 166 20.13 13.97 -9.28
CA GLN A 166 21.48 13.42 -9.10
C GLN A 166 22.46 13.88 -10.18
N VAL A 167 21.98 14.06 -11.43
CA VAL A 167 22.81 14.54 -12.54
C VAL A 167 23.17 16.01 -12.33
N GLU A 168 22.21 16.86 -11.96
CA GLU A 168 22.46 18.30 -11.74
C GLU A 168 23.45 18.55 -10.59
N GLY A 169 23.31 17.86 -9.46
CA GLY A 169 24.23 17.99 -8.32
C GLY A 169 25.67 17.48 -8.57
N SER A 170 25.89 16.75 -9.67
CA SER A 170 27.23 16.32 -10.10
C SER A 170 27.92 17.32 -11.02
N HIS A 171 27.16 18.18 -11.71
CA HIS A 171 27.67 19.24 -12.58
C HIS A 171 28.10 20.49 -11.82
N GLU A 172 27.49 20.81 -10.67
CA GLU A 172 27.90 21.95 -9.83
C GLU A 172 29.18 21.73 -9.01
N LYS A 173 29.67 20.48 -8.93
CA LYS A 173 30.88 20.12 -8.16
C LYS A 173 32.17 20.04 -9.01
N LYS A 174 32.13 20.48 -10.27
CA LYS A 174 33.28 20.56 -11.18
C LYS A 174 33.54 22.01 -11.59
#